data_AF-A0A949MEK3-F1
#
_entry.id   AF-A0A949MEK3-F1
#
_cell.length_a   1.000
_cell.length_b   1.000
_cell.length_c   1.000
_cell.angle_alpha   90.00
_cell.angle_beta   90.00
_cell.angle_gamma   90.00
#
_symmetry.space_group_name_H-M   'P 1'
#
loop_
_entity.id
_entity.type
_entity.pdbx_description
1 polymer ?
#
loop_
_entity_poly.entity_id
_entity_poly.type
_entity_poly.pdbx_seq_one_letter_code
_entity_poly.pdbx_strand_id
1 'polypeptide(L)'
;MIIVDVESSGVEPAKHSVLSIGAVDFSNSKNQFYGECRVWDGAHIMDEALAINGFTREQITDNKKQTEESLVKSFLAWVLPSSEHTIAGQNPSFDRDAIHKAAERYHINWPLAYRTIDLHTACWFHMVKRGVAPPV
;
A
#
# COMPACT_ATOMS: atom_id res chain seq x y z
N MET A 1 12.08 -7.92 3.04
CA MET A 1 11.29 -7.03 2.19
C MET A 1 9.85 -7.48 2.27
N ILE A 2 8.95 -6.51 2.40
CA ILE A 2 7.52 -6.71 2.33
C ILE A 2 7.09 -6.15 0.97
N ILE A 3 6.57 -7.01 0.10
CA ILE A 3 6.00 -6.55 -1.18
C ILE A 3 4.63 -5.99 -0.86
N VAL A 4 4.37 -4.73 -1.18
CA VAL A 4 3.11 -4.03 -0.83
C VAL A 4 2.49 -3.44 -2.10
N ASP A 5 1.16 -3.49 -2.14
CA ASP A 5 0.31 -2.87 -3.15
C ASP A 5 -0.93 -2.28 -2.46
N VAL A 6 -1.19 -0.99 -2.68
CA VAL A 6 -2.26 -0.23 -2.02
C VAL A 6 -3.23 0.31 -3.04
N GLU A 7 -4.52 0.05 -2.80
CA GLU A 7 -5.58 0.81 -3.43
C GLU A 7 -6.06 1.92 -2.51
N SER A 8 -6.36 3.08 -3.10
CA SER A 8 -6.71 4.29 -2.35
C SER A 8 -7.85 5.06 -3.02
N SER A 9 -8.44 6.00 -2.29
CA SER A 9 -9.48 6.89 -2.82
C SER A 9 -8.91 8.02 -3.70
N GLY A 10 -7.60 8.04 -3.96
CA GLY A 10 -6.91 9.04 -4.77
C GLY A 10 -5.42 9.11 -4.45
N VAL A 11 -4.69 9.99 -5.14
CA VAL A 11 -3.21 9.89 -5.21
C VAL A 11 -2.42 10.65 -4.14
N GLU A 12 -3.08 11.52 -3.38
CA GLU A 12 -2.45 12.35 -2.33
C GLU A 12 -2.69 11.74 -0.94
N PRO A 13 -1.67 11.15 -0.28
CA PRO A 13 -1.80 10.46 1.01
C PRO A 13 -2.34 11.29 2.16
N ALA A 14 -2.14 12.62 2.13
CA ALA A 14 -2.67 13.49 3.18
C ALA A 14 -4.18 13.72 3.07
N LYS A 15 -4.76 13.57 1.86
CA LYS A 15 -6.17 13.90 1.56
C LYS A 15 -7.03 12.67 1.29
N HIS A 16 -6.44 11.62 0.73
CA HIS A 16 -7.15 10.40 0.34
C HIS A 16 -6.98 9.32 1.42
N SER A 17 -7.81 8.29 1.33
CA SER A 17 -7.81 7.14 2.22
C SER A 17 -7.15 5.96 1.53
N VAL A 18 -6.45 5.13 2.30
CA VAL A 18 -6.25 3.72 1.94
C VAL A 18 -7.63 3.05 1.85
N LEU A 19 -7.82 2.19 0.86
CA LEU A 19 -9.03 1.38 0.66
C LEU A 19 -8.71 -0.10 0.81
N SER A 20 -7.55 -0.55 0.33
CA SER A 20 -7.05 -1.90 0.55
C SER A 20 -5.53 -1.92 0.70
N ILE A 21 -5.03 -2.96 1.36
CA ILE A 21 -3.60 -3.27 1.42
C ILE A 21 -3.46 -4.75 1.04
N GLY A 22 -2.77 -5.01 -0.07
CA GLY A 22 -2.23 -6.32 -0.42
C GLY A 22 -0.75 -6.37 -0.06
N ALA A 23 -0.31 -7.45 0.58
CA ALA A 23 1.11 -7.62 0.86
C ALA A 23 1.58 -9.08 0.91
N VAL A 24 2.85 -9.29 0.60
CA VAL A 24 3.52 -10.60 0.64
C VAL A 24 4.89 -10.47 1.30
N ASP A 25 5.21 -11.38 2.22
CA ASP A 25 6.58 -11.50 2.72
C ASP A 25 7.47 -12.11 1.63
N PHE A 26 8.47 -11.36 1.16
CA PHE A 26 9.34 -11.82 0.09
C PHE A 26 10.11 -13.11 0.45
N SER A 27 10.45 -13.29 1.73
CA SER A 27 11.18 -14.47 2.21
C SER A 27 10.29 -15.71 2.35
N ASN A 28 8.97 -15.51 2.42
CA ASN A 28 7.97 -16.57 2.52
C ASN A 28 6.69 -16.17 1.78
N SER A 29 6.61 -16.51 0.49
CA SER A 29 5.48 -16.12 -0.37
C SER A 29 4.11 -16.69 0.05
N LYS A 30 4.07 -17.65 0.97
CA LYS A 30 2.82 -18.16 1.57
C LYS A 30 2.32 -17.28 2.71
N ASN A 31 3.19 -16.44 3.29
CA ASN A 31 2.80 -15.44 4.26
C ASN A 31 2.31 -14.21 3.50
N GLN A 32 0.99 -14.05 3.43
CA GLN A 32 0.31 -13.00 2.68
C GLN A 32 -0.67 -12.27 3.59
N PHE A 33 -0.89 -11.00 3.27
CA PHE A 33 -1.90 -10.16 3.88
C PHE A 33 -2.78 -9.57 2.79
N TYR A 34 -4.08 -9.57 3.04
CA TYR A 34 -5.03 -8.79 2.28
C TYR A 34 -6.09 -8.25 3.23
N GLY A 35 -6.39 -6.97 3.11
CA GLY A 35 -7.48 -6.36 3.85
C GLY A 35 -8.01 -5.15 3.12
N GLU A 36 -9.31 -4.92 3.27
CA GLU A 36 -10.02 -3.75 2.78
C GLU A 36 -10.64 -2.99 3.95
N CYS A 37 -10.84 -1.68 3.77
CA CYS A 37 -11.54 -0.83 4.73
C CYS A 37 -12.52 0.10 4.03
N ARG A 38 -13.32 0.81 4.82
CA ARG A 38 -14.03 2.00 4.35
C ARG A 38 -13.12 3.21 4.45
N VAL A 39 -13.41 4.20 3.59
CA VAL A 39 -12.80 5.52 3.59
C VAL A 39 -12.90 6.18 4.97
N TRP A 40 -11.86 6.89 5.40
CA TRP A 40 -11.91 7.65 6.66
C TRP A 40 -12.83 8.89 6.55
N ASP A 41 -13.41 9.29 7.68
CA ASP A 41 -14.38 10.39 7.73
C ASP A 41 -13.75 11.74 7.34
N GLY A 42 -14.12 12.25 6.17
CA GLY A 42 -13.60 13.51 5.64
C GLY A 42 -12.51 13.34 4.57
N ALA A 43 -12.15 12.12 4.20
CA ALA A 43 -11.25 11.90 3.08
C ALA A 43 -11.84 12.40 1.76
N HIS A 44 -10.97 12.88 0.89
CA HIS A 44 -11.31 13.16 -0.50
C HIS A 44 -11.44 11.84 -1.28
N ILE A 45 -12.29 11.85 -2.30
CA ILE A 45 -12.52 10.70 -3.18
C ILE A 45 -12.44 11.19 -4.63
N MET A 46 -11.50 10.63 -5.38
CA MET A 46 -11.34 10.81 -6.82
C MET A 46 -12.06 9.69 -7.56
N ASP A 47 -13.06 10.02 -8.39
CA ASP A 47 -13.80 9.01 -9.16
C ASP A 47 -12.90 8.25 -10.13
N GLU A 48 -11.87 8.90 -10.67
CA GLU A 48 -10.89 8.29 -11.55
C GLU A 48 -10.07 7.20 -10.84
N ALA A 49 -9.73 7.41 -9.57
CA ALA A 49 -9.02 6.38 -8.78
C ALA A 49 -9.91 5.15 -8.58
N LEU A 50 -11.19 5.36 -8.28
CA LEU A 50 -12.18 4.30 -8.16
C LEU A 50 -12.38 3.53 -9.47
N ALA A 51 -12.40 4.24 -10.60
CA ALA A 51 -12.49 3.61 -11.91
C ALA A 51 -11.26 2.74 -12.24
N ILE A 52 -10.05 3.14 -11.80
CA ILE A 52 -8.80 2.40 -12.01
C ILE A 52 -8.77 1.12 -11.15
N ASN A 53 -9.09 1.22 -9.87
CA ASN A 53 -8.97 0.11 -8.93
C ASN A 53 -10.24 -0.75 -8.77
N GLY A 54 -11.35 -0.32 -9.37
CA GLY A 54 -12.59 -1.07 -9.43
C GLY A 54 -13.49 -0.97 -8.20
N PHE A 55 -13.18 -0.09 -7.25
CA PHE A 55 -14.08 0.17 -6.11
C PHE A 55 -15.27 1.05 -6.52
N THR A 56 -16.43 0.85 -5.90
CA THR A 56 -17.56 1.78 -6.00
C THR A 56 -17.64 2.69 -4.77
N ARG A 57 -18.31 3.85 -4.91
CA ARG A 57 -18.55 4.78 -3.79
C ARG A 57 -19.32 4.09 -2.65
N GLU A 58 -20.28 3.23 -2.98
CA GLU A 58 -21.06 2.47 -1.99
C GLU A 58 -20.17 1.51 -1.21
N GLN A 59 -19.25 0.81 -1.88
CA GLN A 59 -18.34 -0.14 -1.21
C GLN A 59 -17.39 0.57 -0.25
N ILE A 60 -16.84 1.72 -0.64
CA ILE A 60 -15.84 2.42 0.18
C ILE A 60 -16.47 3.25 1.30
N THR A 61 -17.79 3.48 1.26
CA THR A 61 -18.53 4.18 2.31
C THR A 61 -19.37 3.24 3.19
N ASP A 62 -19.27 1.92 2.96
CA ASP A 62 -20.02 0.94 3.75
C ASP A 62 -19.52 0.89 5.20
N ASN A 63 -20.37 1.38 6.11
CA ASN A 63 -20.11 1.39 7.55
C ASN A 63 -19.94 0.00 8.18
N LYS A 64 -20.28 -1.08 7.46
CA LYS A 64 -20.01 -2.46 7.88
C LYS A 64 -18.57 -2.90 7.64
N LYS A 65 -17.84 -2.28 6.71
CA LYS A 65 -16.40 -2.54 6.54
C LYS A 65 -15.62 -1.98 7.73
N GLN A 66 -14.49 -2.60 8.05
CA GLN A 66 -13.56 -2.06 9.06
C GLN A 66 -13.07 -0.65 8.69
N THR A 67 -12.58 0.09 9.68
CA THR A 67 -12.00 1.42 9.47
C THR A 67 -10.60 1.33 8.86
N GLU A 68 -10.14 2.42 8.25
CA GLU A 68 -8.73 2.58 7.82
C GLU A 68 -7.76 2.31 8.98
N GLU A 69 -8.06 2.82 10.18
CA GLU A 69 -7.28 2.58 11.39
C GLU A 69 -7.11 1.08 11.70
N SER A 70 -8.22 0.32 11.67
CA SER A 70 -8.17 -1.12 11.93
C SER A 70 -7.34 -1.85 10.88
N LEU A 71 -7.49 -1.51 9.61
CA LEU A 71 -6.72 -2.11 8.53
C LEU A 71 -5.21 -1.86 8.70
N VAL A 72 -4.80 -0.63 8.98
CA VAL A 72 -3.39 -0.28 9.19
C VAL A 72 -2.81 -1.00 10.40
N LYS A 73 -3.55 -1.06 11.52
CA LYS A 73 -3.13 -1.81 12.71
C LYS A 73 -2.94 -3.30 12.40
N SER A 74 -3.87 -3.91 11.68
CA SER A 74 -3.78 -5.31 11.28
C SER A 74 -2.60 -5.58 10.33
N PHE A 75 -2.37 -4.69 9.36
CA PHE A 75 -1.23 -4.79 8.46
C PHE A 75 0.10 -4.70 9.22
N LEU A 76 0.28 -3.68 10.07
CA LEU A 76 1.52 -3.53 10.84
C LEU A 76 1.74 -4.71 11.80
N ALA A 77 0.68 -5.18 12.47
CA ALA A 77 0.75 -6.38 13.32
C ALA A 77 1.17 -7.63 12.54
N TRP A 78 0.73 -7.76 11.28
CA TRP A 78 1.13 -8.84 10.39
C TRP A 78 2.59 -8.74 9.94
N VAL A 79 3.11 -7.54 9.70
CA VAL A 79 4.52 -7.33 9.29
C VAL A 79 5.52 -7.54 10.44
N LEU A 80 5.15 -7.18 11.67
CA LEU A 80 6.09 -7.17 12.81
C LEU A 80 6.92 -8.45 13.01
N PRO A 81 6.37 -9.68 12.84
CA PRO A 81 7.14 -10.92 12.97
C PRO A 81 8.11 -11.19 11.81
N SER A 82 7.98 -10.52 10.67
CA SER A 82 8.89 -10.70 9.53
C SER A 82 10.31 -10.25 9.91
N SER A 83 11.31 -10.93 9.37
CA SER A 83 12.73 -10.65 9.65
C SER A 83 13.25 -9.37 9.01
N GLU A 84 12.49 -8.80 8.07
CA GLU A 84 12.92 -7.67 7.26
C GLU A 84 11.70 -6.79 6.87
N HIS A 85 11.76 -5.50 7.17
CA HIS A 85 10.65 -4.53 7.13
C HIS A 85 10.81 -3.44 6.05
N THR A 86 11.71 -3.61 5.08
CA THR A 86 11.81 -2.73 3.91
C THR A 86 10.62 -2.98 2.98
N ILE A 87 9.84 -1.94 2.69
CA ILE A 87 8.79 -2.02 1.67
C ILE A 87 9.41 -2.08 0.27
N ALA A 88 8.91 -2.98 -0.57
CA ALA A 88 9.24 -3.07 -1.97
C ALA A 88 7.97 -3.24 -2.81
N GLY A 89 8.05 -2.93 -4.10
CA GLY A 89 6.87 -2.96 -4.98
C GLY A 89 7.14 -2.23 -6.29
N GLN A 90 6.13 -2.10 -7.13
CA GLN A 90 6.17 -1.16 -8.25
C GLN A 90 5.61 0.18 -7.75
N ASN A 91 6.40 1.26 -7.85
CA ASN A 91 6.06 2.55 -7.22
C ASN A 91 5.86 2.49 -5.68
N PRO A 92 6.76 1.82 -4.92
CA PRO A 92 6.56 1.55 -3.49
C PRO A 92 6.55 2.81 -2.61
N SER A 93 6.99 3.96 -3.13
CA SER A 93 6.86 5.24 -2.44
C SER A 93 5.40 5.60 -2.21
N PHE A 94 4.55 5.33 -3.21
CA PHE A 94 3.12 5.59 -3.12
C PHE A 94 2.48 4.75 -2.01
N ASP A 95 2.69 3.43 -2.04
CA ASP A 95 2.14 2.49 -1.06
C ASP A 95 2.62 2.79 0.35
N ARG A 96 3.94 3.01 0.51
CA ARG A 96 4.53 3.40 1.80
C ARG A 96 3.87 4.67 2.33
N ASP A 97 3.78 5.72 1.51
CA ASP A 97 3.31 7.02 1.98
C ASP A 97 1.82 7.01 2.28
N ALA A 98 1.01 6.26 1.53
CA ALA A 98 -0.40 6.04 1.82
C ALA A 98 -0.60 5.41 3.20
N ILE A 99 0.07 4.28 3.48
CA ILE A 99 -0.05 3.59 4.77
C ILE A 99 0.58 4.41 5.90
N HIS A 100 1.73 5.06 5.66
CA HIS A 100 2.41 5.89 6.65
C HIS A 100 1.55 7.10 7.05
N LYS A 101 0.91 7.79 6.10
CA LYS A 101 -0.01 8.89 6.42
C LYS A 101 -1.26 8.43 7.14
N ALA A 102 -1.78 7.24 6.82
CA ALA A 102 -2.85 6.64 7.61
C ALA A 102 -2.38 6.31 9.04
N ALA A 103 -1.17 5.77 9.22
CA ALA A 103 -0.60 5.52 10.54
C ALA A 103 -0.42 6.82 11.35
N GLU A 104 0.13 7.88 10.74
CA GLU A 104 0.25 9.21 11.37
C GLU A 104 -1.12 9.75 11.80
N ARG A 105 -2.14 9.65 10.94
CA ARG A 105 -3.51 10.12 11.20
C ARG A 105 -4.10 9.54 12.48
N TYR A 106 -3.81 8.28 12.76
CA TYR A 106 -4.33 7.54 13.90
C TYR A 106 -3.31 7.39 15.04
N HIS A 107 -2.20 8.13 14.99
CA HIS A 107 -1.15 8.08 16.01
C HIS A 107 -0.58 6.66 16.24
N ILE A 108 -0.48 5.88 15.16
CA ILE A 108 0.08 4.53 15.17
C ILE A 108 1.59 4.62 14.92
N ASN A 109 2.38 3.93 15.76
CA ASN A 109 3.82 3.83 15.56
C ASN A 109 4.15 3.17 14.22
N TRP A 110 5.13 3.72 13.49
CA TRP A 110 5.61 3.19 12.23
C TRP A 110 6.89 2.37 12.42
N PRO A 111 6.83 1.02 12.42
CA PRO A 111 8.02 0.17 12.62
C PRO A 111 8.80 -0.09 11.33
N LEU A 112 8.26 0.27 10.16
CA LEU A 112 8.84 -0.13 8.88
C LEU A 112 10.02 0.76 8.48
N ALA A 113 10.92 0.22 7.65
CA ALA A 113 12.12 0.95 7.25
C ALA A 113 11.76 2.21 6.44
N TYR A 114 12.59 3.25 6.57
CA TYR A 114 12.43 4.49 5.80
C TYR A 114 12.69 4.29 4.29
N ARG A 115 13.67 3.44 3.97
CA ARG A 115 14.04 3.12 2.58
C ARG A 115 13.02 2.19 1.95
N THR A 116 12.89 2.28 0.63
CA THR A 116 12.09 1.38 -0.18
C THR A 116 12.94 0.77 -1.29
N ILE A 117 12.46 -0.34 -1.86
CA ILE A 117 13.06 -0.96 -3.06
C ILE A 117 12.03 -0.93 -4.19
N ASP A 118 12.27 -0.06 -5.15
CA ASP A 118 11.45 0.05 -6.35
C ASP A 118 11.82 -1.04 -7.37
N LEU A 119 10.87 -1.94 -7.62
CA LEU A 119 11.04 -3.08 -8.51
C LEU A 119 11.07 -2.67 -9.97
N HIS A 120 10.42 -1.58 -10.36
CA HIS A 120 10.51 -1.05 -11.72
C HIS A 120 11.94 -0.58 -12.01
N THR A 121 12.53 0.18 -11.09
CA THR A 121 13.93 0.64 -11.17
C THR A 121 14.90 -0.54 -11.22
N ALA A 122 14.70 -1.54 -10.35
CA ALA A 122 15.55 -2.73 -10.32
C ALA A 122 15.47 -3.53 -11.63
N CYS A 123 14.25 -3.72 -12.16
CA CYS A 123 14.01 -4.40 -13.43
C CYS A 123 14.61 -3.63 -14.61
N TRP A 124 14.36 -2.32 -14.69
CA TRP A 124 14.89 -1.44 -15.72
C TRP A 124 16.43 -1.52 -15.78
N PHE A 125 17.09 -1.40 -14.64
CA PHE A 125 18.55 -1.50 -14.56
C PHE A 125 19.06 -2.88 -15.00
N HIS A 126 18.41 -3.96 -14.57
CA HIS A 126 18.74 -5.32 -14.99
C HIS A 126 18.62 -5.52 -16.50
N MET A 127 17.58 -4.96 -17.12
CA MET A 127 17.37 -5.01 -18.58
C MET A 127 18.47 -4.23 -19.33
N VAL A 128 18.71 -2.98 -18.94
CA VAL A 128 19.75 -2.13 -19.56
C VAL A 128 21.13 -2.78 -19.46
N LYS A 129 21.49 -3.35 -18.30
CA LYS A 129 22.77 -4.04 -18.11
C LYS A 129 22.96 -5.26 -19.02
N ARG A 130 21.86 -5.85 -19.50
CA ARG A 130 21.87 -7.00 -20.40
C ARG A 130 21.71 -6.61 -21.87
N GLY A 131 21.69 -5.32 -22.20
CA GLY A 131 21.43 -4.84 -23.56
C GLY A 131 20.00 -5.10 -24.03
N VAL A 132 19.06 -5.34 -23.11
CA VAL A 132 17.64 -5.52 -23.41
C VAL A 132 16.97 -4.15 -23.32
N ALA A 133 16.27 -3.75 -24.38
CA ALA A 133 15.46 -2.52 -24.39
C ALA A 133 14.29 -2.67 -23.41
N PRO A 134 14.19 -1.84 -22.36
CA PRO A 134 13.07 -1.91 -21.44
C PRO A 134 11.77 -1.38 -22.07
N PRO A 135 10.60 -1.85 -21.62
CA PRO A 135 9.33 -1.30 -22.05
C PRO A 135 9.19 0.14 -21.53
N VAL A 136 8.68 1.04 -22.39
CA VAL A 136 8.34 2.42 -22.04
C VAL A 136 6.99 2.47 -21.35
#